data_AF-A0A7C5HRJ3-F1
#
_entry.id   AF-A0A7C5HRJ3-F1
#
_cell.length_a   1.000
_cell.length_b   1.000
_cell.length_c   1.000
_cell.angle_alpha   90.00
_cell.angle_beta   90.00
_cell.angle_gamma   90.00
#
_symmetry.space_group_name_H-M   'P 1'
#
loop_
_entity.id
_entity.type
_entity.pdbx_description
1 polymer ?
#
loop_
_entity_poly.entity_id
_entity_poly.type
_entity_poly.pdbx_seq_one_letter_code
_entity_poly.pdbx_strand_id
1 'polypeptide(L)'
;MDRKSISIAGSGKVEGGVYDRVKISGSGKVTGDVEAEEFKGAGAVTVEGSLKAGKFEVSGAFKAEGALEVEEGEVSGSFKVEGPVSAQELRISGAAKCGPIQGGYIRVSGALKAKGDIEADTVRLSGAFK
;
A
#
# COMPACT_ATOMS: atom_id res chain seq x y z
N MET A 1 -22.21 11.82 7.67
CA MET A 1 -21.68 11.72 6.30
C MET A 1 -21.37 10.26 6.06
N ASP A 2 -22.19 9.59 5.25
CA ASP A 2 -22.17 8.15 5.04
C ASP A 2 -20.97 7.78 4.15
N ARG A 3 -19.84 7.43 4.76
CA ARG A 3 -18.69 6.88 4.03
C ARG A 3 -19.08 5.49 3.52
N LYS A 4 -18.91 5.26 2.21
CA LYS A 4 -19.29 4.01 1.57
C LYS A 4 -18.24 2.93 1.87
N SER A 5 -18.68 1.69 2.04
CA SER A 5 -17.79 0.54 2.07
C SER A 5 -17.86 -0.22 0.75
N ILE A 6 -16.70 -0.66 0.25
CA ILE A 6 -16.57 -1.43 -0.98
C ILE A 6 -16.04 -2.82 -0.63
N SER A 7 -16.66 -3.84 -1.22
CA SER A 7 -16.15 -5.21 -1.17
C SER A 7 -16.15 -5.82 -2.56
N ILE A 8 -14.98 -6.25 -3.04
CA ILE A 8 -14.82 -7.00 -4.30
C ILE A 8 -14.44 -8.43 -3.96
N ALA A 9 -15.18 -9.39 -4.51
CA ALA A 9 -14.83 -10.81 -4.47
C ALA A 9 -14.68 -11.31 -5.91
N GLY A 10 -13.49 -11.78 -6.29
CA GLY A 10 -13.13 -12.13 -7.65
C GLY A 10 -12.42 -10.98 -8.36
N SER A 11 -12.89 -10.60 -9.54
CA SER A 11 -12.30 -9.52 -10.34
C SER A 11 -13.22 -8.32 -10.37
N GLY A 12 -12.71 -7.12 -10.07
CA GLY A 12 -13.54 -5.92 -10.03
C GLY A 12 -12.76 -4.63 -10.25
N LYS A 13 -13.50 -3.58 -10.60
CA LYS A 13 -12.98 -2.23 -10.76
C LYS A 13 -13.68 -1.29 -9.79
N VAL A 14 -12.90 -0.43 -9.16
CA VAL A 14 -13.36 0.63 -8.26
C VAL A 14 -12.97 1.96 -8.88
N GLU A 15 -13.86 2.93 -8.89
CA GLU A 15 -13.48 4.30 -9.21
C GLU A 15 -12.85 4.96 -7.98
N GLY A 16 -11.97 5.93 -8.21
CA GLY A 16 -11.41 6.74 -7.13
C GLY A 16 -12.50 7.44 -6.31
N GLY A 17 -12.20 7.74 -5.05
CA GLY A 17 -13.13 8.34 -4.12
C GLY A 17 -12.77 8.12 -2.66
N VAL A 18 -13.65 8.57 -1.78
CA VAL A 18 -13.49 8.46 -0.32
C VAL A 18 -14.42 7.38 0.22
N TYR A 19 -13.84 6.43 0.95
CA TYR A 19 -14.50 5.25 1.48
C TYR A 19 -14.22 5.09 2.97
N ASP A 20 -15.05 4.30 3.64
CA ASP A 20 -14.79 3.91 5.03
C ASP A 20 -13.87 2.69 5.05
N ARG A 21 -14.31 1.66 4.33
CA ARG A 21 -13.61 0.38 4.22
C ARG A 21 -13.60 -0.10 2.78
N VAL A 22 -12.41 -0.44 2.27
CA VAL A 22 -12.23 -1.06 0.96
C VAL A 22 -11.65 -2.44 1.16
N LYS A 23 -12.41 -3.48 0.79
CA LYS A 23 -11.98 -4.87 0.81
C LYS A 23 -11.93 -5.43 -0.60
N ILE A 24 -10.79 -5.94 -0.99
CA ILE A 24 -10.60 -6.58 -2.29
C ILE A 24 -10.08 -7.99 -2.04
N SER A 25 -10.76 -8.99 -2.58
CA SER A 25 -10.35 -10.39 -2.52
C SER A 25 -10.37 -10.96 -3.92
N GLY A 26 -9.18 -11.15 -4.52
CA GLY A 26 -8.98 -11.54 -5.91
C GLY A 26 -8.18 -10.48 -6.65
N SER A 27 -8.70 -9.97 -7.77
CA SER A 27 -8.05 -8.98 -8.63
C SER A 27 -8.84 -7.67 -8.65
N GLY A 28 -8.33 -6.63 -7.99
CA GLY A 28 -8.99 -5.32 -7.94
C GLY A 28 -8.18 -4.25 -8.65
N LYS A 29 -8.86 -3.43 -9.47
CA LYS A 29 -8.27 -2.23 -10.07
C LYS A 29 -8.99 -0.98 -9.59
N VAL A 30 -8.25 0.00 -9.08
CA VAL A 30 -8.79 1.30 -8.68
C VAL A 30 -8.37 2.34 -9.72
N THR A 31 -9.34 2.92 -10.43
CA THR A 31 -9.09 4.02 -11.37
C THR A 31 -9.21 5.35 -10.66
N GLY A 32 -8.06 5.97 -10.37
CA GLY A 32 -7.96 7.28 -9.71
C GLY A 32 -7.47 7.18 -8.27
N ASP A 33 -7.53 8.30 -7.56
CA ASP A 33 -7.10 8.42 -6.18
C ASP A 33 -8.16 7.86 -5.22
N VAL A 34 -7.71 7.15 -4.19
CA VAL A 34 -8.58 6.52 -3.20
C VAL A 34 -8.18 6.92 -1.78
N GLU A 35 -9.16 7.33 -0.99
CA GLU A 35 -9.00 7.57 0.44
C GLU A 35 -9.90 6.58 1.20
N ALA A 36 -9.36 5.86 2.17
CA ALA A 36 -10.11 4.90 2.97
C ALA A 36 -9.65 4.88 4.43
N GLU A 37 -10.52 4.67 5.42
CA GLU A 37 -10.01 4.45 6.79
C GLU A 37 -9.35 3.08 6.91
N GLU A 38 -9.94 2.05 6.30
CA GLU A 38 -9.37 0.70 6.25
C GLU A 38 -9.32 0.16 4.82
N PHE A 39 -8.11 -0.16 4.34
CA PHE A 39 -7.87 -0.78 3.05
C PHE A 39 -7.32 -2.21 3.22
N LYS A 40 -8.05 -3.20 2.73
CA LYS A 40 -7.69 -4.62 2.79
C LYS A 40 -7.64 -5.22 1.38
N GLY A 41 -6.45 -5.63 0.95
CA GLY A 41 -6.24 -6.32 -0.33
C GLY A 41 -5.77 -7.75 -0.12
N ALA A 42 -6.50 -8.73 -0.64
CA ALA A 42 -6.05 -10.12 -0.72
C ALA A 42 -6.00 -10.53 -2.20
N GLY A 43 -4.82 -10.88 -2.72
CA GLY A 43 -4.61 -11.20 -4.13
C GLY A 43 -3.81 -10.13 -4.87
N ALA A 44 -4.33 -9.62 -5.98
CA ALA A 44 -3.67 -8.62 -6.83
C ALA A 44 -4.47 -7.31 -6.83
N VAL A 45 -3.88 -6.25 -6.29
CA VAL A 45 -4.50 -4.92 -6.22
C VAL A 45 -3.65 -3.93 -7.01
N THR A 46 -4.29 -3.21 -7.93
CA THR A 46 -3.66 -2.13 -8.69
C THR A 46 -4.40 -0.82 -8.48
N VAL A 47 -3.69 0.23 -8.09
CA VAL A 47 -4.20 1.59 -7.95
C VAL A 47 -3.50 2.47 -8.99
N GLU A 48 -4.25 3.03 -9.94
CA GLU A 48 -3.71 3.90 -10.99
C GLU A 48 -3.46 5.33 -10.51
N GLY A 49 -4.02 5.72 -9.35
CA GLY A 49 -3.75 6.99 -8.68
C GLY A 49 -3.00 6.82 -7.36
N SER A 50 -3.22 7.76 -6.45
CA SER A 50 -2.67 7.74 -5.09
C SER A 50 -3.61 7.01 -4.14
N LEU A 51 -3.06 6.35 -3.12
CA LEU A 51 -3.84 5.70 -2.06
C LEU A 51 -3.52 6.36 -0.73
N LYS A 52 -4.58 6.82 -0.04
CA LYS A 52 -4.51 7.30 1.32
C LYS A 52 -5.32 6.39 2.24
N ALA A 53 -4.72 5.84 3.29
CA ALA A 53 -5.49 5.08 4.25
C ALA A 53 -4.97 5.10 5.69
N GLY A 54 -5.87 5.10 6.67
CA GLY A 54 -5.45 4.94 8.07
C GLY A 54 -4.77 3.59 8.28
N LYS A 55 -5.50 2.52 8.00
CA LYS A 55 -5.01 1.14 8.07
C LYS A 55 -4.91 0.50 6.69
N PHE A 56 -3.75 -0.01 6.33
CA PHE A 56 -3.47 -0.64 5.04
C PHE A 56 -2.93 -2.06 5.24
N GLU A 57 -3.68 -3.06 4.79
CA GLU A 57 -3.28 -4.47 4.90
C GLU A 57 -3.37 -5.13 3.52
N VAL A 58 -2.24 -5.62 3.00
CA VAL A 58 -2.23 -6.35 1.72
C VAL A 58 -1.50 -7.68 1.81
N SER A 59 -2.19 -8.75 1.39
CA SER A 59 -1.64 -10.10 1.25
C SER A 59 -1.64 -10.51 -0.23
N GLY A 60 -0.46 -10.55 -0.86
CA GLY A 60 -0.30 -10.90 -2.27
C GLY A 60 0.56 -9.88 -3.03
N ALA A 61 -0.01 -9.24 -4.05
CA ALA A 61 0.66 -8.25 -4.88
C ALA A 61 -0.11 -6.92 -4.86
N PHE A 62 0.56 -5.86 -4.40
CA PHE A 62 0.07 -4.49 -4.46
C PHE A 62 0.88 -3.68 -5.46
N LYS A 63 0.19 -2.93 -6.33
CA LYS A 63 0.78 -1.93 -7.21
C LYS A 63 0.06 -0.59 -7.05
N ALA A 64 0.79 0.49 -6.77
CA ALA A 64 0.30 1.85 -6.91
C ALA A 64 1.16 2.63 -7.91
N GLU A 65 0.52 3.41 -8.77
CA GLU A 65 1.20 4.29 -9.73
C GLU A 65 1.43 5.69 -9.14
N GLY A 66 0.55 6.16 -8.26
CA GLY A 66 0.71 7.40 -7.51
C GLY A 66 1.45 7.24 -6.18
N ALA A 67 1.21 8.19 -5.27
CA ALA A 67 1.75 8.17 -3.92
C ALA A 67 0.97 7.21 -3.01
N LEU A 68 1.62 6.67 -1.99
CA LEU A 68 0.97 5.93 -0.92
C LEU A 68 1.13 6.70 0.39
N GLU A 69 0.04 7.08 1.04
CA GLU A 69 0.05 7.71 2.36
C GLU A 69 -0.76 6.86 3.34
N VAL A 70 -0.11 6.32 4.37
CA VAL A 70 -0.78 5.47 5.36
C VAL A 70 -0.35 5.77 6.79
N GLU A 71 -1.20 5.49 7.78
CA GLU A 71 -0.75 5.53 9.18
C GLU A 71 -0.07 4.21 9.54
N GLU A 72 -0.81 3.11 9.42
CA GLU A 72 -0.32 1.75 9.70
C GLU A 72 -0.44 0.88 8.44
N GLY A 73 0.69 0.40 7.93
CA GLY A 73 0.76 -0.45 6.74
C GLY A 73 1.38 -1.82 7.03
N GLU A 74 0.68 -2.88 6.68
CA GLU A 74 1.21 -4.26 6.68
C GLU A 74 1.07 -4.90 5.30
N VAL A 75 2.19 -5.36 4.75
CA VAL A 75 2.23 -6.01 3.44
C VAL A 75 2.94 -7.33 3.52
N SER A 76 2.27 -8.39 3.06
CA SER A 76 2.81 -9.72 2.91
C SER A 76 2.84 -10.10 1.43
N GLY A 77 4.04 -10.19 0.85
CA GLY A 77 4.24 -10.54 -0.56
C GLY A 77 5.00 -9.48 -1.35
N SER A 78 4.40 -8.98 -2.43
CA SER A 78 5.01 -8.01 -3.35
C SER A 78 4.37 -6.65 -3.20
N PHE A 79 5.16 -5.65 -2.84
CA PHE A 79 4.74 -4.27 -2.69
C PHE A 79 5.44 -3.42 -3.75
N LYS A 80 4.67 -2.79 -4.65
CA LYS A 80 5.21 -1.91 -5.70
C LYS A 80 4.54 -0.55 -5.69
N VAL A 81 5.31 0.52 -5.51
CA VAL A 81 4.81 1.91 -5.60
C VAL A 81 5.74 2.70 -6.49
N GLU A 82 5.22 3.31 -7.55
CA GLU A 82 6.04 4.15 -8.44
C GLU A 82 6.29 5.54 -7.83
N GLY A 83 5.33 6.08 -7.06
CA GLY A 83 5.44 7.35 -6.34
C GLY A 83 6.12 7.27 -4.97
N PRO A 84 6.08 8.38 -4.19
CA PRO A 84 6.56 8.41 -2.82
C PRO A 84 5.66 7.60 -1.88
N VAL A 85 6.26 7.02 -0.84
CA VAL A 85 5.55 6.30 0.22
C VAL A 85 5.72 7.06 1.52
N SER A 86 4.62 7.53 2.11
CA SER A 86 4.59 8.17 3.42
C SER A 86 3.85 7.25 4.40
N ALA A 87 4.52 6.81 5.48
CA ALA A 87 3.89 5.92 6.46
C ALA A 87 4.37 6.17 7.89
N GLN A 88 3.46 6.24 8.89
CA GLN A 88 3.91 6.30 10.29
C GLN A 88 4.55 4.97 10.70
N GLU A 89 3.88 3.85 10.44
CA GLU A 89 4.41 2.51 10.60
C GLU A 89 4.19 1.68 9.32
N LEU A 90 5.28 1.12 8.76
CA LEU A 90 5.20 0.27 7.57
C LEU A 90 5.97 -1.02 7.79
N ARG A 91 5.27 -2.15 7.72
CA ARG A 91 5.83 -3.50 7.83
C ARG A 91 5.65 -4.24 6.53
N ILE A 92 6.74 -4.60 5.88
CA ILE A 92 6.71 -5.37 4.64
C ILE A 92 7.45 -6.68 4.83
N SER A 93 6.76 -7.79 4.60
CA SER A 93 7.30 -9.14 4.59
C SER A 93 7.28 -9.68 3.16
N GLY A 94 8.44 -9.70 2.49
CA GLY A 94 8.58 -10.11 1.10
C GLY A 94 9.41 -9.13 0.28
N ALA A 95 8.95 -8.78 -0.92
CA ALA A 95 9.66 -7.90 -1.84
C ALA A 95 8.97 -6.53 -1.93
N ALA A 96 9.69 -5.48 -1.54
CA ALA A 96 9.27 -4.10 -1.63
C ALA A 96 10.03 -3.37 -2.73
N LYS A 97 9.32 -2.67 -3.61
CA LYS A 97 9.88 -1.80 -4.64
C LYS A 97 9.11 -0.49 -4.69
N CYS A 98 9.66 0.54 -4.07
CA CYS A 98 9.02 1.84 -3.94
C CYS A 98 9.93 2.95 -4.47
N GLY A 99 9.37 4.15 -4.67
CA GLY A 99 10.14 5.38 -4.79
C GLY A 99 10.80 5.77 -3.46
N PRO A 100 10.94 7.08 -3.18
CA PRO A 100 11.39 7.54 -1.87
C PRO A 100 10.37 7.16 -0.79
N ILE A 101 10.88 6.81 0.39
CA ILE A 101 10.05 6.40 1.54
C ILE A 101 10.28 7.42 2.65
N GLN A 102 9.20 7.94 3.22
CA GLN A 102 9.23 8.85 4.36
C GLN A 102 8.35 8.29 5.47
N GLY A 103 8.78 8.36 6.72
CA GLY A 103 7.97 7.78 7.79
C GLY A 103 8.54 7.82 9.20
N GLY A 104 7.84 7.14 10.12
CA GLY A 104 8.29 6.94 11.49
C GLY A 104 9.10 5.66 11.61
N TYR A 105 8.40 4.52 11.56
CA TYR A 105 8.97 3.19 11.73
C TYR A 105 8.77 2.34 10.46
N ILE A 106 9.87 2.05 9.77
CA ILE A 106 9.85 1.25 8.54
C ILE A 106 10.57 -0.07 8.80
N ARG A 107 9.86 -1.20 8.68
CA ARG A 107 10.44 -2.54 8.78
C ARG A 107 10.21 -3.33 7.51
N VAL A 108 11.29 -3.74 6.85
CA VAL A 108 11.22 -4.61 5.67
C VAL A 108 12.00 -5.89 5.94
N SER A 109 11.31 -7.02 5.84
CA SER A 109 11.88 -8.37 5.98
C SER A 109 11.75 -9.10 4.64
N GLY A 110 12.87 -9.30 3.94
CA GLY A 110 12.92 -9.88 2.60
C GLY A 110 13.80 -9.05 1.67
N ALA A 111 13.26 -8.51 0.60
CA ALA A 111 14.00 -7.66 -0.33
C ALA A 111 13.41 -6.25 -0.40
N LEU A 112 14.24 -5.21 -0.31
CA LEU A 112 13.82 -3.82 -0.56
C LEU A 112 14.63 -3.23 -1.71
N LYS A 113 13.90 -2.58 -2.62
CA LYS A 113 14.44 -1.77 -3.71
C LYS A 113 13.79 -0.40 -3.72
N ALA A 114 14.40 0.56 -3.04
CA ALA A 114 13.95 1.94 -3.04
C ALA A 114 14.61 2.72 -4.19
N LYS A 115 13.81 3.46 -4.96
CA LYS A 115 14.29 4.41 -5.97
C LYS A 115 14.27 5.82 -5.37
N GLY A 116 15.25 6.12 -4.55
CA GLY A 116 15.38 7.39 -3.86
C GLY A 116 15.79 7.21 -2.41
N ASP A 117 15.68 8.26 -1.63
CA ASP A 117 16.04 8.29 -0.22
C ASP A 117 14.96 7.64 0.66
N ILE A 118 15.41 7.02 1.75
CA ILE A 118 14.55 6.48 2.80
C ILE A 118 14.78 7.34 4.04
N GLU A 119 13.81 8.17 4.38
CA GLU A 119 13.85 9.05 5.54
C GLU A 119 12.85 8.55 6.58
N ALA A 120 13.32 7.88 7.62
CA ALA A 120 12.46 7.54 8.74
C ALA A 120 13.19 7.58 10.07
N ASP A 121 12.45 7.78 11.15
CA ASP A 121 12.99 7.81 12.51
C ASP A 121 13.68 6.49 12.87
N THR A 122 13.05 5.37 12.50
CA THR A 122 13.61 4.03 12.67
C THR A 122 13.40 3.20 11.40
N VAL A 123 14.50 2.70 10.82
CA VAL A 123 14.46 1.80 9.67
C VAL A 123 15.10 0.45 10.03
N ARG A 124 14.36 -0.65 9.85
CA ARG A 124 14.84 -2.02 10.04
C ARG A 124 14.70 -2.83 8.76
N LEU A 125 15.83 -3.14 8.15
CA LEU A 125 15.91 -3.92 6.93
C LEU A 125 16.57 -5.28 7.25
N SER A 126 15.86 -6.39 7.04
CA SER A 126 16.40 -7.76 7.18
C SER A 126 16.26 -8.59 5.88
N GLY A 127 17.37 -8.88 5.19
CA GLY A 127 17.39 -9.62 3.91
C GLY A 127 18.24 -8.94 2.82
N ALA A 128 17.76 -8.93 1.56
CA ALA A 128 18.52 -8.49 0.38
C ALA A 128 18.11 -7.08 -0.07
N PHE A 129 19.01 -6.12 0.04
CA PHE A 129 18.73 -4.69 -0.22
C PHE A 129 19.55 -4.17 -1.40
N LYS A 130 18.92 -3.42 -2.30
CA LYS A 130 19.59 -2.87 -3.49
C LYS A 130 19.01 -1.55 -3.95
#